data_AF-A0A0P1FKK6-F1
#
_entry.id   AF-A0A0P1FKK6-F1
#
_cell.length_a   1.000
_cell.length_b   1.000
_cell.length_c   1.000
_cell.angle_alpha   90.00
_cell.angle_beta   90.00
_cell.angle_gamma   90.00
#
_symmetry.space_group_name_H-M   'P 1'
#
loop_
_entity.id
_entity.type
_entity.pdbx_description
1 polymer ?
#
loop_
_entity_poly.entity_id
_entity_poly.type
_entity_poly.pdbx_seq_one_letter_code
_entity_poly.pdbx_strand_id
1 'polypeptide(L)'
;MADPVTRGIFDGLVRRAGGVEAVASVLEARYGTGCKGTVSKMCSGQIGVTVDAAIAVEDFVGAFPLTNRMFERTGREGVRQGCLKELAAQSTVASGQAHAALIRAFSHLSDDPERLTEKERVEVIAEMRAARQALTDIINAAEAAG
;
A
#
# COMPACT_ATOMS: atom_id res chain seq x y z
N MET A 1 -2.93 17.80 9.91
CA MET A 1 -3.87 18.30 8.88
C MET A 1 -3.95 17.23 7.80
N ALA A 2 -5.14 16.72 7.47
CA ALA A 2 -5.28 15.66 6.46
C ALA A 2 -4.85 16.19 5.08
N ASP A 3 -4.22 15.33 4.25
CA ASP A 3 -3.78 15.69 2.89
C ASP A 3 -4.98 16.24 2.07
N PRO A 4 -4.97 17.52 1.66
CA PRO A 4 -6.11 18.15 1.02
C PRO A 4 -6.48 17.50 -0.31
N VAL A 5 -5.52 16.87 -1.00
CA VAL A 5 -5.76 16.17 -2.26
C VAL A 5 -6.46 14.84 -2.03
N THR A 6 -5.94 14.00 -1.12
CA THR A 6 -6.58 12.73 -0.71
C THR A 6 -8.00 12.97 -0.20
N ARG A 7 -8.18 14.01 0.64
CA ARG A 7 -9.51 14.42 1.11
C ARG A 7 -10.45 14.81 -0.04
N GLY A 8 -9.97 15.63 -0.98
CA GLY A 8 -10.77 16.07 -2.12
C GLY A 8 -11.20 14.92 -3.03
N ILE A 9 -10.29 13.98 -3.29
CA ILE A 9 -10.59 12.78 -4.07
C ILE A 9 -11.62 11.90 -3.34
N PHE A 10 -11.44 11.67 -2.04
CA PHE A 10 -12.36 10.90 -1.23
C PHE A 10 -13.75 11.55 -1.15
N ASP A 11 -13.85 12.87 -0.94
CA ASP A 11 -15.12 13.60 -0.96
C ASP A 11 -15.83 13.49 -2.31
N GLY A 12 -15.07 13.56 -3.42
CA GLY A 12 -15.60 13.33 -4.77
C GLY A 12 -16.16 11.92 -4.94
N LEU A 13 -15.46 10.90 -4.44
CA LEU A 13 -15.92 9.50 -4.45
C LEU A 13 -17.20 9.32 -3.62
N VAL A 14 -17.25 9.90 -2.42
CA VAL A 14 -18.43 9.85 -1.54
C VAL A 14 -19.65 10.46 -2.22
N ARG A 15 -19.51 11.60 -2.91
CA ARG A 15 -20.61 12.19 -3.67
C ARG A 15 -21.09 11.29 -4.81
N ARG A 16 -20.16 10.66 -5.55
CA ARG A 16 -20.52 9.71 -6.62
C ARG A 16 -21.20 8.44 -6.09
N ALA A 17 -20.84 8.00 -4.89
CA ALA A 17 -21.46 6.85 -4.22
C ALA A 17 -22.88 7.13 -3.70
N GLY A 18 -23.38 8.37 -3.79
CA GLY A 18 -24.70 8.75 -3.26
C GLY A 18 -24.65 9.48 -1.91
N GLY A 19 -23.47 9.87 -1.44
CA GLY A 19 -23.28 10.68 -0.25
C GLY A 19 -22.81 9.90 0.98
N VAL A 20 -22.70 10.63 2.10
CA VAL A 20 -22.08 10.15 3.35
C VAL A 20 -22.82 8.94 3.94
N GLU A 21 -24.16 8.93 3.88
CA GLU A 21 -24.98 7.82 4.37
C GLU A 21 -24.73 6.54 3.56
N ALA A 22 -24.72 6.65 2.23
CA ALA A 22 -24.47 5.52 1.35
C ALA A 22 -23.10 4.88 1.63
N VAL A 23 -22.06 5.71 1.76
CA VAL A 23 -20.71 5.21 2.09
C VAL A 23 -20.65 4.61 3.50
N ALA A 24 -21.34 5.19 4.48
CA ALA A 24 -21.42 4.59 5.81
C ALA A 24 -22.06 3.19 5.76
N SER A 25 -23.15 3.01 4.99
CA SER A 25 -23.76 1.69 4.78
C SER A 25 -22.84 0.72 4.04
N VAL A 26 -22.04 1.18 3.07
CA VAL A 26 -21.04 0.35 2.40
C VAL A 26 -19.97 -0.15 3.38
N LEU A 27 -19.48 0.73 4.26
CA LEU A 27 -18.49 0.36 5.28
C LEU A 27 -19.08 -0.60 6.31
N GLU A 28 -20.31 -0.36 6.76
CA GLU A 28 -21.03 -1.25 7.67
C GLU A 28 -21.22 -2.63 7.04
N ALA A 29 -21.68 -2.70 5.78
CA ALA A 29 -21.88 -3.97 5.08
C ALA A 29 -20.58 -4.75 4.87
N ARG A 30 -19.45 -4.06 4.65
CA ARG A 30 -18.16 -4.70 4.35
C ARG A 30 -17.35 -5.08 5.59
N TYR A 31 -17.37 -4.24 6.62
CA TYR A 31 -16.47 -4.35 7.77
C TYR A 31 -17.21 -4.49 9.11
N GLY A 32 -18.55 -4.54 9.10
CA GLY A 32 -19.37 -4.54 10.32
C GLY A 32 -19.25 -3.27 11.14
N THR A 33 -18.66 -2.20 10.57
CA THR A 33 -18.49 -0.90 11.21
C THR A 33 -18.56 0.22 10.17
N GLY A 34 -19.57 1.08 10.28
CA GLY A 34 -19.80 2.19 9.36
C GLY A 34 -20.69 3.25 9.99
N CYS A 35 -20.15 4.45 10.20
CA CYS A 35 -20.88 5.56 10.80
C CYS A 35 -20.77 6.81 9.93
N LYS A 36 -21.93 7.43 9.65
CA LYS A 36 -22.04 8.71 8.94
C LYS A 36 -21.10 9.77 9.51
N GLY A 37 -21.03 9.87 10.83
CA GLY A 37 -20.18 10.85 11.52
C GLY A 37 -18.70 10.68 11.17
N THR A 38 -18.22 9.44 11.08
CA THR A 38 -16.85 9.11 10.70
C THR A 38 -16.56 9.50 9.25
N VAL A 39 -17.44 9.13 8.32
CA VAL A 39 -17.31 9.50 6.90
C VAL A 39 -17.36 11.03 6.72
N SER A 40 -18.25 11.72 7.43
CA SER A 40 -18.34 13.19 7.40
C SER A 40 -17.06 13.86 7.91
N LYS A 41 -16.44 13.33 8.97
CA LYS A 41 -15.17 13.83 9.51
C LYS A 41 -14.00 13.62 8.55
N MET A 42 -14.00 12.51 7.80
CA MET A 42 -13.03 12.28 6.72
C MET A 42 -13.20 13.29 5.58
N CYS A 43 -14.44 13.54 5.14
CA CYS A 43 -14.72 14.49 4.04
C CYS A 43 -14.35 15.93 4.41
N SER A 44 -14.60 16.34 5.66
CA SER A 44 -14.24 17.66 6.18
C SER A 44 -12.76 17.80 6.55
N GLY A 45 -11.99 16.70 6.55
CA GLY A 45 -10.58 16.69 6.91
C GLY A 45 -10.30 16.83 8.41
N GLN A 46 -11.33 16.69 9.26
CA GLN A 46 -11.16 16.63 10.71
C GLN A 46 -10.39 15.38 11.14
N ILE A 47 -10.52 14.29 10.39
CA ILE A 47 -9.70 13.08 10.53
C ILE A 47 -9.14 12.67 9.16
N GLY A 48 -8.10 11.83 9.16
CA GLY A 48 -7.55 11.25 7.94
C GLY A 48 -8.50 10.23 7.30
N VAL A 49 -8.45 10.14 5.97
CA VAL A 49 -9.12 9.06 5.22
C VAL A 49 -8.39 7.76 5.50
N THR A 50 -9.10 6.74 5.98
CA THR A 50 -8.50 5.41 6.22
C THR A 50 -8.35 4.63 4.92
N VAL A 51 -7.40 3.69 4.89
CA VAL A 51 -7.20 2.81 3.74
C VAL A 51 -8.45 1.97 3.48
N ASP A 52 -9.08 1.44 4.53
CA ASP A 52 -10.33 0.67 4.39
C ASP A 52 -11.47 1.49 3.78
N ALA A 53 -11.60 2.76 4.20
CA ALA A 53 -12.62 3.64 3.64
C ALA A 53 -12.34 3.97 2.17
N ALA A 54 -11.07 4.21 1.82
CA ALA A 54 -10.65 4.43 0.44
C ALA A 54 -10.96 3.20 -0.43
N ILE A 55 -10.54 2.01 -0.02
CA ILE A 55 -10.78 0.76 -0.77
C ILE A 55 -12.28 0.52 -0.94
N ALA A 56 -13.06 0.63 0.14
CA ALA A 56 -14.47 0.34 0.07
C ALA A 56 -15.25 1.28 -0.86
N VAL A 57 -14.95 2.57 -0.85
CA VAL A 57 -15.64 3.53 -1.73
C VAL A 57 -15.16 3.40 -3.18
N GLU A 58 -13.88 3.11 -3.42
CA GLU A 58 -13.35 2.90 -4.77
C GLU A 58 -13.95 1.65 -5.42
N ASP A 59 -14.00 0.53 -4.69
CA ASP A 59 -14.61 -0.72 -5.14
C ASP A 59 -16.11 -0.54 -5.41
N PHE A 60 -16.82 0.17 -4.52
CA PHE A 60 -18.25 0.42 -4.68
C PHE A 60 -18.57 1.31 -5.89
N VAL A 61 -17.77 2.34 -6.13
CA VAL A 61 -17.95 3.26 -7.28
C VAL A 61 -17.39 2.66 -8.58
N GLY A 62 -16.48 1.68 -8.50
CA GLY A 62 -15.76 1.14 -9.65
C GLY A 62 -14.73 2.11 -10.24
N ALA A 63 -14.20 3.03 -9.41
CA ALA A 63 -13.22 4.03 -9.83
C ALA A 63 -12.12 4.16 -8.77
N PHE A 64 -10.86 4.14 -9.21
CA PHE A 64 -9.69 3.96 -8.35
C PHE A 64 -8.71 5.17 -8.28
N PRO A 65 -9.16 6.43 -8.12
CA PRO A 65 -8.27 7.59 -8.17
C PRO A 65 -7.31 7.73 -6.98
N LEU A 66 -7.66 7.26 -5.78
CA LEU A 66 -6.76 7.21 -4.62
C LEU A 66 -5.70 6.12 -4.83
N THR A 67 -6.12 4.94 -5.29
CA THR A 67 -5.18 3.86 -5.62
C THR A 67 -4.24 4.25 -6.76
N ASN A 68 -4.75 4.85 -7.83
CA ASN A 68 -3.93 5.37 -8.94
C ASN A 68 -2.95 6.43 -8.44
N ARG A 69 -3.39 7.38 -7.60
CA ARG A 69 -2.50 8.38 -6.98
C ARG A 69 -1.41 7.72 -6.14
N MET A 70 -1.73 6.68 -5.38
CA MET A 70 -0.73 5.95 -4.59
C MET A 70 0.30 5.25 -5.50
N PHE A 71 -0.13 4.69 -6.63
CA PHE A 71 0.75 4.10 -7.63
C PHE A 71 1.59 5.16 -8.36
N GLU A 72 1.00 6.28 -8.78
CA GLU A 72 1.74 7.38 -9.42
C GLU A 72 2.84 7.95 -8.51
N ARG A 73 2.66 7.92 -7.19
CA ARG A 73 3.70 8.32 -6.24
C ARG A 73 4.92 7.41 -6.28
N THR A 74 4.79 6.15 -6.68
CA THR A 74 5.93 5.26 -6.87
C THR A 74 6.62 5.49 -8.22
N GLY A 75 5.89 5.99 -9.23
CA GLY A 75 6.39 6.25 -10.58
C GLY A 75 6.96 7.65 -10.85
N ARG A 76 6.97 8.57 -9.87
CA ARG A 76 7.59 9.90 -10.06
C ARG A 76 9.11 9.80 -10.09
N GLU A 77 9.69 10.11 -11.26
CA GLU A 77 11.10 10.48 -11.40
C GLU A 77 11.46 11.52 -10.33
N GLY A 78 12.44 11.18 -9.48
CA GLY A 78 12.95 12.05 -8.42
C GLY A 78 12.69 11.60 -6.97
N VAL A 79 11.90 10.54 -6.71
CA VAL A 79 11.72 10.03 -5.33
C VAL A 79 12.75 8.94 -4.96
N ARG A 80 13.37 8.29 -5.95
CA ARG A 80 14.48 7.34 -5.77
C ARG A 80 15.52 7.47 -6.89
N GLN A 81 16.18 8.62 -7.02
CA GLN A 81 17.48 8.62 -7.69
C GLN A 81 18.57 8.54 -6.64
N GLY A 82 18.70 7.36 -6.02
CA GLY A 82 20.03 6.96 -5.59
C GLY A 82 20.85 6.67 -6.85
N CYS A 83 22.12 7.06 -6.89
CA CYS A 83 22.96 6.64 -8.01
C CYS A 83 23.02 5.09 -8.06
N LEU A 84 23.33 4.48 -9.20
CA LEU A 84 23.39 3.01 -9.36
C LEU A 84 24.15 2.29 -8.23
N LYS A 85 25.18 2.94 -7.65
CA LYS A 85 25.93 2.43 -6.49
C LYS A 85 25.08 2.31 -5.23
N GLU A 86 24.24 3.30 -4.93
CA GLU A 86 23.33 3.28 -3.79
C GLU A 86 22.22 2.26 -3.99
N LEU A 87 21.67 2.15 -5.20
CA LEU A 87 20.67 1.14 -5.53
C LEU A 87 21.24 -0.28 -5.40
N ALA A 88 22.49 -0.50 -5.82
CA ALA A 88 23.17 -1.79 -5.63
C ALA A 88 23.35 -2.17 -4.15
N ALA A 89 23.72 -1.19 -3.31
CA ALA A 89 23.82 -1.40 -1.86
C ALA A 89 22.44 -1.72 -1.24
N GLN A 90 21.39 -0.98 -1.61
CA GLN A 90 20.02 -1.23 -1.15
C GLN A 90 19.50 -2.59 -1.60
N SER A 91 19.75 -2.99 -2.85
CA SER A 91 19.39 -4.31 -3.38
C SER A 91 20.08 -5.44 -2.63
N THR A 92 21.34 -5.25 -2.24
CA THR A 92 22.09 -6.23 -1.44
C THR A 92 21.44 -6.44 -0.07
N VAL A 93 21.10 -5.37 0.63
CA VAL A 93 20.43 -5.43 1.94
C VAL A 93 19.06 -6.09 1.81
N ALA A 94 18.22 -5.62 0.87
CA ALA A 94 16.87 -6.14 0.69
C ALA A 94 16.87 -7.63 0.29
N SER A 95 17.76 -8.03 -0.61
CA SER A 95 17.91 -9.44 -0.99
C SER A 95 18.41 -10.30 0.17
N GLY A 96 19.33 -9.78 0.99
CA GLY A 96 19.79 -10.47 2.20
C GLY A 96 18.67 -10.69 3.20
N GLN A 97 17.84 -9.67 3.45
CA GLN A 97 16.66 -9.76 4.33
C GLN A 97 15.63 -10.75 3.81
N ALA A 98 15.33 -10.73 2.51
CA ALA A 98 14.40 -11.65 1.88
C ALA A 98 14.85 -13.12 2.01
N HIS A 99 16.12 -13.41 1.73
CA HIS A 99 16.65 -14.76 1.93
C HIS A 99 16.69 -15.15 3.41
N ALA A 100 17.06 -14.23 4.31
CA ALA A 100 17.09 -14.50 5.74
C ALA A 100 15.70 -14.82 6.30
N ALA A 101 14.65 -14.09 5.87
CA ALA A 101 13.27 -14.36 6.25
C ALA A 101 12.82 -15.75 5.78
N LEU A 102 13.13 -16.11 4.53
CA LEU A 102 12.81 -17.43 3.99
C LEU A 102 13.56 -18.55 4.72
N ILE A 103 14.86 -18.40 4.94
CA ILE A 103 15.67 -19.38 5.67
C ILE A 103 15.16 -19.56 7.09
N ARG A 104 14.83 -18.45 7.79
CA ARG A 104 14.31 -18.49 9.16
C ARG A 104 13.00 -19.28 9.22
N ALA A 105 12.10 -19.07 8.26
CA ALA A 105 10.81 -19.74 8.21
C ALA A 105 10.90 -21.27 7.94
N PHE A 106 12.03 -21.75 7.43
CA PHE A 106 12.31 -23.20 7.27
C PHE A 106 13.39 -23.70 8.23
N SER A 107 13.67 -22.93 9.29
CA SER A 107 14.67 -23.30 10.31
C SER A 107 14.02 -23.80 11.59
N HIS A 108 14.83 -24.27 12.53
CA HIS A 108 14.41 -24.62 13.89
C HIS A 108 13.82 -23.45 14.69
N LEU A 109 13.87 -22.22 14.17
CA LEU A 109 13.24 -21.04 14.76
C LEU A 109 11.79 -20.85 14.32
N SER A 110 11.29 -21.66 13.39
CA SER A 110 9.90 -21.67 12.94
C SER A 110 9.02 -22.51 13.88
N ASP A 111 7.75 -22.11 14.00
CA ASP A 111 6.73 -22.90 14.69
C ASP A 111 6.31 -24.15 13.88
N ASP A 112 6.50 -24.15 12.54
CA ASP A 112 6.31 -25.31 11.66
C ASP A 112 7.39 -25.33 10.55
N PRO A 113 8.57 -25.94 10.80
CA PRO A 113 9.69 -25.90 9.85
C PRO A 113 9.43 -26.56 8.50
N GLU A 114 8.35 -27.34 8.33
CA GLU A 114 7.99 -28.00 7.07
C GLU A 114 7.03 -27.14 6.24
N ARG A 115 6.38 -26.12 6.83
CA ARG A 115 5.37 -25.28 6.16
C ARG A 115 5.38 -23.85 6.67
N LEU A 116 5.26 -22.89 5.75
CA LEU A 116 5.08 -21.49 6.14
C LEU A 116 3.78 -21.29 6.94
N THR A 117 3.91 -20.79 8.17
CA THR A 117 2.78 -20.27 8.94
C THR A 117 2.19 -19.03 8.27
N GLU A 118 0.98 -18.61 8.67
CA GLU A 118 0.35 -17.39 8.15
C GLU A 118 1.25 -16.15 8.33
N LYS A 119 1.84 -16.01 9.51
CA LYS A 119 2.70 -14.87 9.87
C LYS A 119 3.98 -14.86 9.04
N GLU A 120 4.66 -16.00 8.96
CA GLU A 120 5.90 -16.12 8.17
C GLU A 120 5.63 -15.95 6.68
N ARG A 121 4.50 -16.44 6.17
CA ARG A 121 4.11 -16.23 4.77
C ARG A 121 3.96 -14.75 4.46
N VAL A 122 3.31 -13.97 5.33
CA VAL A 122 3.17 -12.52 5.17
C VAL A 122 4.54 -11.84 5.20
N GLU A 123 5.41 -12.20 6.15
CA GLU A 123 6.76 -11.64 6.27
C GLU A 123 7.63 -11.95 5.04
N VAL A 124 7.71 -13.22 4.63
CA VAL A 124 8.45 -13.65 3.44
C VAL A 124 7.96 -12.91 2.19
N ILE A 125 6.64 -12.79 2.00
CA ILE A 125 6.09 -12.05 0.85
C ILE A 125 6.47 -10.58 0.90
N ALA A 126 6.44 -9.95 2.08
CA ALA A 126 6.81 -8.55 2.24
C ALA A 126 8.28 -8.31 1.87
N GLU A 127 9.20 -9.10 2.44
CA GLU A 127 10.64 -8.96 2.19
C GLU A 127 11.00 -9.29 0.74
N MET A 128 10.42 -10.34 0.16
CA MET A 128 10.65 -10.70 -1.26
C MET A 128 10.15 -9.61 -2.21
N ARG A 129 9.02 -8.96 -1.90
CA ARG A 129 8.53 -7.82 -2.69
C ARG A 129 9.45 -6.61 -2.59
N ALA A 130 10.02 -6.34 -1.40
CA ALA A 130 10.98 -5.27 -1.22
C ALA A 130 12.27 -5.52 -2.03
N ALA A 131 12.82 -6.74 -1.99
CA ALA A 131 13.97 -7.13 -2.79
C ALA A 131 13.71 -7.00 -4.30
N ARG A 132 12.54 -7.47 -4.77
CA ARG A 132 12.14 -7.33 -6.16
C ARG A 132 12.06 -5.86 -6.58
N GLN A 133 11.50 -4.99 -5.75
CA GLN A 133 11.43 -3.56 -6.08
C GLN A 133 12.81 -2.94 -6.23
N ALA A 134 13.76 -3.27 -5.34
CA ALA A 134 15.13 -2.76 -5.46
C ALA A 134 15.82 -3.22 -6.76
N LEU A 135 15.58 -4.45 -7.20
CA LEU A 135 16.06 -4.94 -8.50
C LEU A 135 15.40 -4.19 -9.67
N THR A 136 14.09 -3.97 -9.63
CA THR A 136 13.39 -3.16 -10.63
C THR A 136 13.95 -1.73 -10.70
N ASP A 137 14.23 -1.11 -9.57
CA ASP A 137 14.79 0.24 -9.52
C ASP A 137 16.19 0.30 -10.18
N ILE A 138 17.01 -0.73 -10.01
CA ILE A 138 18.31 -0.86 -10.70
C ILE A 138 18.12 -0.99 -12.21
N ILE A 139 17.19 -1.84 -12.66
CA ILE A 139 16.91 -2.05 -14.09
C ILE A 139 16.51 -0.72 -14.73
N ASN A 140 15.54 -0.02 -14.13
CA ASN A 140 15.06 1.27 -14.63
C ASN A 140 16.19 2.31 -14.68
N ALA A 141 17.03 2.38 -13.63
CA ALA A 141 18.15 3.30 -13.58
C ALA A 141 19.23 2.97 -14.64
N ALA A 142 19.45 1.69 -14.94
CA ALA A 142 20.37 1.26 -15.98
C ALA A 142 19.84 1.54 -17.40
N GLU A 143 18.55 1.31 -17.64
CA GLU A 143 17.88 1.64 -18.91
C GLU A 143 17.90 3.14 -19.20
N ALA A 144 17.72 3.98 -18.17
CA ALA A 144 17.76 5.44 -18.30
C ALA A 144 19.19 6.03 -18.47
N ALA A 145 20.24 5.22 -18.23
CA ALA A 145 21.62 5.66 -18.36
C ALA A 145 22.20 5.49 -19.77
N GLY A 146 21.46 4.86 -20.68
CA GLY A 146 21.78 4.72 -22.11
C GLY A 146 21.11 5.78 -22.97
#